data_AF-A0A376TNP7-F1
#
_entry.id   AF-A0A376TNP7-F1
#
_cell.length_a   1.000
_cell.length_b   1.000
_cell.length_c   1.000
_cell.angle_alpha   90.00
_cell.angle_beta   90.00
_cell.angle_gamma   90.00
#
_symmetry.space_group_name_H-M   'P 1'
#
loop_
_entity.id
_entity.type
_entity.pdbx_description
1 polymer ?
#
loop_
_entity_poly.entity_id
_entity_poly.type
_entity_poly.pdbx_seq_one_letter_code
_entity_poly.pdbx_strand_id
1 'polypeptide(L)' 'MKNKLPPFIEIYRALIATPSISATEEALDQSNADLITLLADWFKDLGFNVEVQPVPGNSQQI' A
#
# COMPACT_ATOMS: atom_id res chain seq x y z
N MET A 1 -18.97 -16.10 10.32
CA MET A 1 -17.90 -15.10 10.51
C MET A 1 -17.90 -14.22 9.27
N LYS A 2 -17.98 -12.89 9.39
CA LYS A 2 -17.81 -12.01 8.21
C LYS A 2 -16.34 -12.04 7.83
N ASN A 3 -16.01 -12.35 6.57
CA ASN A 3 -14.65 -12.17 6.07
C ASN A 3 -14.32 -10.68 6.16
N LYS A 4 -13.25 -10.36 6.88
CA LYS A 4 -12.82 -8.98 7.08
C LYS A 4 -12.11 -8.39 5.86
N LEU A 5 -11.70 -9.23 4.93
CA LEU A 5 -11.08 -8.82 3.68
C LEU A 5 -12.01 -9.04 2.48
N PRO A 6 -11.82 -8.26 1.40
CA PRO A 6 -12.45 -8.54 0.11
C PRO A 6 -12.06 -9.93 -0.43
N PRO A 7 -12.83 -10.50 -1.37
CA PRO A 7 -12.42 -11.68 -2.13
C PRO A 7 -11.04 -11.54 -2.78
N PHE A 8 -10.33 -12.66 -2.98
CA PHE A 8 -8.98 -12.67 -3.55
C PHE A 8 -8.85 -11.86 -4.85
N ILE A 9 -9.82 -12.01 -5.77
CA ILE A 9 -9.80 -11.28 -7.06
C ILE A 9 -9.93 -9.76 -6.86
N GLU A 10 -10.67 -9.31 -5.84
CA GLU A 10 -10.81 -7.88 -5.54
C GLU A 10 -9.53 -7.32 -4.91
N ILE A 11 -8.91 -8.06 -3.98
CA ILE A 11 -7.60 -7.73 -3.42
C ILE A 11 -6.56 -7.62 -4.55
N TYR A 12 -6.51 -8.62 -5.43
CA TYR A 12 -5.54 -8.66 -6.52
C TYR A 12 -5.72 -7.50 -7.51
N ARG A 13 -6.98 -7.15 -7.84
CA ARG A 13 -7.28 -5.98 -8.68
C ARG A 13 -6.87 -4.68 -8.00
N ALA A 14 -7.14 -4.52 -6.71
CA ALA A 14 -6.76 -3.32 -5.98
C ALA A 14 -5.23 -3.14 -5.95
N LEU A 15 -4.48 -4.22 -5.69
CA LEU A 15 -3.01 -4.19 -5.70
C LEU A 15 -2.44 -3.78 -7.08
N ILE A 16 -3.00 -4.30 -8.18
CA ILE A 16 -2.54 -3.95 -9.53
C ILE A 16 -2.93 -2.52 -9.92
N ALA A 17 -4.10 -2.06 -9.47
CA ALA A 17 -4.62 -0.75 -9.84
C ALA A 17 -3.95 0.41 -9.09
N THR A 18 -3.37 0.16 -7.91
CA THR A 18 -2.68 1.19 -7.13
C THR A 18 -1.32 1.54 -7.75
N PRO A 19 -1.10 2.81 -8.15
CA PRO A 19 0.19 3.27 -8.66
C PRO A 19 1.31 3.07 -7.63
N SER A 20 2.46 2.54 -8.04
CA SER A 20 3.62 2.33 -7.15
C SER A 20 4.94 2.08 -7.90
N ILE A 21 5.09 2.65 -9.09
CA ILE A 21 6.26 2.44 -9.96
C ILE A 21 7.47 3.16 -9.40
N SER A 22 8.56 2.45 -9.09
CA SER A 22 9.84 3.09 -8.81
C SER A 22 10.67 3.20 -10.09
N ALA A 23 11.09 4.42 -10.43
CA ALA A 23 11.88 4.70 -11.62
C ALA A 23 12.99 5.72 -11.34
N THR A 24 14.08 5.65 -12.11
CA THR A 24 15.15 6.67 -12.06
C THR A 24 14.76 7.97 -12.74
N GLU A 25 13.80 7.91 -13.68
CA GLU A 25 13.23 9.09 -14.33
C GLU A 25 12.07 9.61 -13.47
N GLU A 26 12.20 10.83 -12.95
CA GLU A 26 11.21 11.44 -12.04
C GLU A 26 9.80 11.49 -12.63
N ALA A 27 9.67 11.65 -13.95
CA ALA A 27 8.37 11.68 -14.63
C ALA A 27 7.62 10.33 -14.62
N LEU A 28 8.35 9.23 -14.39
CA LEU A 28 7.82 7.88 -14.31
C LEU A 28 7.80 7.34 -12.88
N ASP A 29 8.51 8.00 -11.97
CA ASP A 29 8.55 7.64 -10.56
C ASP A 29 7.20 7.99 -9.91
N GLN A 30 6.64 7.00 -9.23
CA GLN A 30 5.36 7.07 -8.56
C GLN A 30 5.53 6.52 -7.17
N SER A 31 4.96 7.21 -6.20
CA SER A 31 5.04 6.68 -4.86
C SER A 31 4.21 5.44 -4.65
N ASN A 32 4.65 4.68 -3.67
CA ASN A 32 3.97 3.52 -3.15
C ASN A 32 3.15 3.81 -1.88
N ALA A 33 2.98 5.06 -1.46
CA ALA A 33 2.37 5.37 -0.17
C ALA A 33 0.91 4.91 -0.08
N ASP A 34 0.12 5.14 -1.14
CA ASP A 34 -1.27 4.69 -1.20
C ASP A 34 -1.35 3.16 -1.11
N LEU A 35 -0.39 2.45 -1.70
CA LEU A 35 -0.28 1.00 -1.61
C LEU A 35 0.06 0.55 -0.19
N ILE A 36 1.00 1.24 0.47
CA ILE A 36 1.38 0.97 1.87
C ILE A 36 0.19 1.18 2.81
N THR A 37 -0.56 2.28 2.65
CA THR A 37 -1.78 2.55 3.43
C THR A 37 -2.83 1.46 3.23
N LEU A 38 -3.09 1.05 1.98
CA LEU A 38 -4.05 -0.01 1.67
C LEU A 38 -3.68 -1.33 2.37
N LEU A 39 -2.41 -1.73 2.30
CA LEU A 39 -1.92 -2.94 2.96
C LEU A 39 -2.02 -2.83 4.49
N ALA A 40 -1.66 -1.67 5.05
CA ALA A 40 -1.72 -1.44 6.48
C ALA A 40 -3.14 -1.60 7.03
N ASP A 41 -4.14 -1.09 6.31
CA ASP A 41 -5.54 -1.20 6.72
C ASP A 41 -6.05 -2.65 6.64
N TRP A 42 -5.71 -3.39 5.58
CA TRP A 42 -6.03 -4.82 5.51
C TRP A 42 -5.39 -5.63 6.63
N PHE A 43 -4.15 -5.32 7.01
CA PHE A 43 -3.48 -6.00 8.12
C PHE A 43 -4.10 -5.64 9.48
N LYS A 44 -4.50 -4.38 9.70
CA LYS A 44 -5.27 -3.99 10.89
C LYS A 44 -6.61 -4.73 10.95
N ASP A 45 -7.31 -4.84 9.83
CA ASP A 45 -8.57 -5.57 9.75
C ASP A 45 -8.38 -7.04 10.14
N LEU A 46 -7.30 -7.67 9.67
CA LEU A 46 -6.92 -9.02 10.07
C LEU A 46 -6.58 -9.15 11.57
N GLY A 47 -6.38 -8.04 12.28
CA GLY A 47 -6.12 -8.00 13.72
C GLY A 47 -4.63 -7.84 14.07
N PHE A 48 -3.78 -7.48 13.10
CA PHE A 48 -2.39 -7.16 13.38
C PHE A 48 -2.26 -5.75 13.97
N ASN A 49 -1.25 -5.57 14.83
CA ASN A 49 -0.76 -4.23 15.15
C ASN A 49 0.17 -3.78 14.02
N VAL A 50 -0.12 -2.63 13.41
CA VAL A 50 0.59 -2.16 12.22
C VAL A 50 1.09 -0.75 12.46
N GLU A 51 2.37 -0.54 12.18
CA GLU A 51 3.02 0.77 12.19
C GLU A 51 3.62 1.02 10.81
N VAL A 52 3.33 2.19 10.22
CA VAL A 52 3.96 2.64 8.98
C VAL A 52 5.08 3.59 9.35
N GLN A 53 6.30 3.33 8.87
CA GLN A 53 7.48 4.08 9.25
C GLN A 53 8.08 4.83 8.06
N PRO A 54 8.38 6.14 8.23
CA PRO A 54 9.06 6.92 7.21
C PRO A 54 10.41 6.39 6.84
N VAL A 55 10.73 6.53 5.54
CA VAL A 55 12.11 6.40 5.07
C VAL A 55 12.89 7.67 5.47
N PRO A 56 13.96 7.55 6.30
CA PRO A 56 14.72 8.71 6.71
C PRO A 56 15.39 9.43 5.53
N GLY A 57 15.24 10.76 5.46
CA GLY A 57 15.87 11.59 4.44
C GLY A 57 15.16 11.61 3.08
N ASN A 58 14.01 10.96 2.94
CA ASN A 58 13.17 11.10 1.76
C ASN A 58 12.07 12.16 1.99
N SER A 59 11.85 13.05 1.01
CA SER A 59 10.78 14.07 1.05
C SER A 59 9.49 13.59 0.36
N GLN A 60 9.59 12.49 -0.41
CA GLN A 60 8.52 11.92 -1.22
C GLN A 60 7.90 10.73 -0.46
N GLN A 61 6.94 11.03 0.43
CA GLN A 61 6.08 10.09 1.13
C GLN A 61 6.53 9.44 2.44
N ILE A 62 5.47 9.20 3.22
CA ILE A 62 5.28 8.69 4.59
C ILE A 62 6.45 7.92 5.17
#